data_AF-A0A1V6XYA8-F1
#
_entry.id   AF-A0A1V6XYA8-F1
#
_cell.length_a   1.000
_cell.length_b   1.000
_cell.length_c   1.000
_cell.angle_alpha   90.00
_cell.angle_beta   90.00
_cell.angle_gamma   90.00
#
_symmetry.space_group_name_H-M   'P 1'
#
loop_
_entity.id
_entity.type
_entity.pdbx_description
1 polymer ?
#
loop_
_entity_poly.entity_id
_entity_poly.type
_entity_poly.pdbx_seq_one_letter_code
_entity_poly.pdbx_strand_id
1 'polypeptide(L)'
;MAKETKTRTLNVQPEKSQGEDDNKHVSFHPHHITLKTFRNLLSHYPSTVERVHRSKLMLKLQSKTGKGPKRKAETKTSAALTTKAELDPSEEKHILEETDKFLQLDRWRYEVLPKIIAERANGSAEGAHLVKEDLIDIMEWKTKHGVSRPMLMGMVKSNPVATITKSTSTAFAALPDADPLVAPNDAFPKASLDALTAPLRGVGPATASLILSIVTVFGDAKKQVPFYSDDVYLWLCLMDFPEGPDVKEQKPSKHKKPNGELIVKYNMNEYRELWSASQELRARLNNGAGEKSEDEPVSFIDIERAAYVLRHIAVSDYFASQEPEAGLNVVRDVESANNQLRKETEKDSSELGTRRSKRTKKEA
;
A
#
# COMPACT_ATOMS: atom_id res chain seq x y z
N MET A 1 -70.39 19.06 -21.86
CA MET A 1 -69.39 19.40 -20.82
C MET A 1 -68.31 18.34 -20.86
N ALA A 2 -67.18 18.70 -21.48
CA ALA A 2 -66.01 17.85 -21.65
C ALA A 2 -65.17 17.84 -20.36
N LYS A 3 -64.65 16.69 -19.97
CA LYS A 3 -63.48 16.59 -19.10
C LYS A 3 -62.49 15.62 -19.76
N GLU A 4 -61.55 16.22 -20.48
CA GLU A 4 -60.35 15.58 -21.00
C GLU A 4 -59.52 15.05 -19.82
N THR A 5 -59.21 13.76 -19.86
CA THR A 5 -58.24 13.14 -18.95
C THR A 5 -56.90 13.15 -19.67
N LYS A 6 -56.02 14.08 -19.29
CA LYS A 6 -54.64 14.20 -19.81
C LYS A 6 -53.80 13.04 -19.29
N THR A 7 -53.54 12.07 -20.15
CA THR A 7 -52.51 11.05 -19.98
C THR A 7 -51.14 11.71 -20.09
N ARG A 8 -50.44 11.86 -18.96
CA ARG A 8 -49.06 12.38 -18.92
C ARG A 8 -48.09 11.24 -19.23
N THR A 9 -47.81 11.04 -20.51
CA THR A 9 -46.72 10.20 -20.99
C THR A 9 -45.40 10.83 -20.53
N LEU A 10 -44.70 10.18 -19.60
CA LEU A 10 -43.31 10.52 -19.26
C LEU A 10 -42.45 10.11 -20.46
N ASN A 11 -42.09 11.11 -21.26
CA ASN A 11 -41.16 10.99 -22.36
C ASN A 11 -39.76 10.74 -21.77
N VAL A 12 -39.33 9.48 -21.75
CA VAL A 12 -37.94 9.10 -21.47
C VAL A 12 -37.13 9.56 -22.67
N GLN A 13 -36.44 10.70 -22.53
CA GLN A 13 -35.38 11.05 -23.47
C GLN A 13 -34.23 10.05 -23.27
N PRO A 14 -33.68 9.47 -24.35
CA PRO A 14 -32.48 8.66 -24.23
C PRO A 14 -31.34 9.60 -23.83
N GLU A 15 -30.73 9.31 -22.68
CA GLU A 15 -29.47 9.95 -22.31
C GLU A 15 -28.50 9.76 -23.47
N LYS A 16 -28.04 10.89 -23.99
CA LYS A 16 -26.99 10.94 -25.00
C LYS A 16 -25.81 10.16 -24.46
N SER A 17 -25.51 9.06 -25.13
CA SER A 17 -24.21 8.43 -25.15
C SER A 17 -23.14 9.48 -25.44
N GLN A 18 -22.49 10.00 -24.39
CA GLN A 18 -21.18 10.62 -24.51
C GLN A 18 -20.17 9.48 -24.53
N GLY A 19 -19.91 9.00 -25.76
CA GLY A 19 -18.59 8.49 -26.08
C GLY A 19 -17.62 9.65 -26.18
N GLU A 20 -16.36 9.33 -25.88
CA GLU A 20 -15.15 10.14 -26.11
C GLU A 20 -14.91 11.32 -25.15
N ASP A 21 -14.38 10.97 -23.98
CA ASP A 21 -13.09 11.54 -23.57
C ASP A 21 -12.30 10.43 -22.86
N ASP A 22 -11.60 9.62 -23.65
CA ASP A 22 -10.72 8.54 -23.22
C ASP A 22 -9.44 9.16 -22.65
N ASN A 23 -9.60 9.91 -21.57
CA ASN A 23 -8.53 10.64 -20.92
C ASN A 23 -7.77 9.63 -20.05
N LYS A 24 -6.45 9.57 -20.24
CA LYS A 24 -5.47 8.63 -19.68
C LYS A 24 -5.31 8.71 -18.14
N HIS A 25 -6.40 8.85 -17.39
CA HIS A 25 -6.35 9.00 -15.95
C HIS A 25 -6.56 7.64 -15.26
N VAL A 26 -5.56 7.22 -14.50
CA VAL A 26 -5.65 6.05 -13.64
C VAL A 26 -6.77 6.29 -12.60
N SER A 27 -7.78 5.41 -12.57
CA SER A 27 -8.81 5.46 -11.52
C SER A 27 -8.46 4.52 -10.37
N PHE A 28 -8.49 5.05 -9.14
CA PHE A 28 -8.37 4.25 -7.91
C PHE A 28 -9.72 4.00 -7.24
N HIS A 29 -10.83 4.42 -7.85
CA HIS A 29 -12.15 4.18 -7.31
C HIS A 29 -12.42 2.67 -7.26
N PRO A 30 -12.84 2.09 -6.11
CA PRO A 30 -13.00 0.63 -5.96
C PRO A 30 -13.86 -0.05 -7.03
N HIS A 31 -14.88 0.65 -7.55
CA HIS A 31 -15.74 0.13 -8.60
C HIS A 31 -15.13 0.22 -10.01
N HIS A 32 -14.13 1.07 -10.22
CA HIS A 32 -13.59 1.38 -11.56
C HIS A 32 -12.10 1.01 -11.73
N ILE A 33 -11.38 0.74 -10.64
CA ILE A 33 -9.96 0.35 -10.71
C ILE A 33 -9.80 -0.92 -11.53
N THR A 34 -8.93 -0.88 -12.53
CA THR A 34 -8.64 -2.01 -13.40
C THR A 34 -7.71 -3.01 -12.70
N LEU A 35 -7.72 -4.27 -13.11
CA LEU A 35 -6.79 -5.29 -12.61
C LEU A 35 -5.32 -4.91 -12.86
N LYS A 36 -5.03 -4.27 -14.00
CA LYS A 36 -3.69 -3.75 -14.32
C LYS A 36 -3.25 -2.67 -13.34
N THR A 37 -4.11 -1.67 -13.08
CA THR A 37 -3.85 -0.61 -12.09
C THR A 37 -3.65 -1.21 -10.70
N PHE A 38 -4.50 -2.15 -10.31
CA PHE A 38 -4.42 -2.83 -9.02
C PHE A 38 -3.10 -3.58 -8.85
N ARG A 39 -2.68 -4.39 -9.82
CA ARG A 39 -1.39 -5.10 -9.79
C ARG A 39 -0.20 -4.16 -9.81
N ASN A 40 -0.30 -3.02 -10.50
CA ASN A 40 0.72 -1.99 -10.42
C ASN A 40 0.82 -1.45 -8.99
N LEU A 41 -0.28 -1.19 -8.28
CA LEU A 41 -0.19 -0.79 -6.87
C LEU A 41 0.52 -1.87 -6.02
N LEU A 42 0.24 -3.15 -6.25
CA LEU A 42 0.87 -4.24 -5.50
C LEU A 42 2.39 -4.29 -5.67
N SER A 43 2.90 -4.07 -6.89
CA SER A 43 4.35 -4.14 -7.15
C SER A 43 5.14 -3.09 -6.35
N HIS A 44 4.49 -2.00 -5.96
CA HIS A 44 5.06 -0.92 -5.15
C HIS A 44 4.96 -1.16 -3.63
N TYR A 45 4.30 -2.23 -3.15
CA TYR A 45 4.17 -2.49 -1.72
C TYR A 45 5.52 -2.61 -0.98
N PRO A 46 6.51 -3.41 -1.45
CA PRO A 46 7.77 -3.61 -0.73
C PRO A 46 8.57 -2.32 -0.50
N SER A 47 8.68 -1.47 -1.53
CA SER A 47 9.37 -0.18 -1.41
C SER A 47 8.59 0.83 -0.56
N THR A 48 7.25 0.81 -0.65
CA THR A 48 6.40 1.71 0.13
C THR A 48 6.49 1.42 1.63
N VAL A 49 6.39 0.16 2.03
CA VAL A 49 6.42 -0.24 3.45
C VAL A 49 7.76 0.10 4.10
N GLU A 50 8.87 -0.12 3.38
CA GLU A 50 10.22 0.27 3.80
C GLU A 50 10.31 1.80 4.04
N ARG A 51 9.92 2.60 3.04
CA ARG A 51 10.03 4.06 3.09
C ARG A 51 9.15 4.68 4.17
N VAL A 52 7.92 4.20 4.29
CA VAL A 52 7.00 4.68 5.33
C VAL A 52 7.57 4.38 6.72
N HIS A 53 8.08 3.17 6.94
CA HIS A 53 8.68 2.82 8.23
C HIS A 53 9.96 3.61 8.52
N ARG A 54 10.86 3.75 7.54
CA ARG A 54 12.07 4.58 7.65
C ARG A 54 11.73 6.02 8.01
N SER A 55 10.74 6.61 7.34
CA SER A 55 10.26 7.96 7.62
C SER A 55 9.70 8.10 9.04
N LYS A 56 8.90 7.13 9.50
CA LYS A 56 8.41 7.09 10.89
C LYS A 56 9.55 7.06 11.91
N LEU A 57 10.63 6.33 11.65
CA LEU A 57 11.80 6.28 12.53
C LEU A 57 12.56 7.62 12.56
N MET A 58 12.76 8.24 11.39
CA MET A 58 13.38 9.57 11.29
C MET A 58 12.60 10.63 12.05
N LEU A 59 11.27 10.68 11.89
CA LEU A 59 10.41 11.60 12.63
C LEU A 59 10.46 11.38 14.15
N LYS A 60 10.50 10.11 14.59
CA LYS A 60 10.66 9.78 16.01
C LYS A 60 12.00 10.28 16.56
N LEU A 61 13.08 10.18 15.79
CA LEU A 61 14.41 10.66 16.18
C LEU A 61 14.45 12.19 16.33
N GLN A 62 13.91 12.91 15.33
CA GLN A 62 13.80 14.37 15.35
C GLN A 62 12.94 14.89 16.52
N SER A 63 11.90 14.14 16.90
CA SER A 63 11.06 14.50 18.05
C SER A 63 11.77 14.36 19.41
N LYS A 64 12.83 13.54 19.49
CA LYS A 64 13.64 13.35 20.71
C LYS A 64 14.71 14.43 20.86
N THR A 65 15.34 14.86 19.76
CA THR A 65 16.35 15.92 19.76
C THR A 65 15.75 17.31 20.03
N GLY A 66 14.48 17.55 19.68
CA GLY A 66 13.76 18.79 19.99
C GLY A 66 13.29 18.97 21.45
N LYS A 67 13.46 17.98 22.33
CA LYS A 67 13.06 18.04 23.76
C LYS A 67 14.21 18.38 24.72
N GLY A 68 15.15 19.22 24.30
CA GLY A 68 16.16 19.83 25.18
C GLY A 68 15.58 20.85 26.18
N PRO A 69 16.27 21.17 27.29
CA PRO A 69 15.68 21.86 28.44
C PRO A 69 15.23 23.28 28.11
N LYS A 70 14.01 23.64 28.58
CA LYS A 70 13.35 24.96 28.46
C LYS A 70 14.36 26.11 28.63
N ARG A 71 14.77 26.74 27.52
CA ARG A 71 15.33 28.10 27.54
C ARG A 71 14.20 29.11 27.40
N LYS A 72 14.28 30.14 28.24
CA LYS A 72 13.32 31.25 28.37
C LYS A 72 13.08 31.94 27.03
N ALA A 73 11.84 32.39 26.86
CA ALA A 73 11.33 33.09 25.71
C ALA A 73 12.06 34.42 25.46
N GLU A 74 12.52 34.63 24.23
CA GLU A 74 12.70 35.95 23.62
C GLU A 74 12.26 35.91 22.15
N THR A 75 11.99 37.11 21.65
CA THR A 75 10.99 37.51 20.65
C THR A 75 11.50 37.47 19.21
N LYS A 76 10.61 37.04 18.28
CA LYS A 76 10.52 37.29 16.81
C LYS A 76 11.79 37.19 15.96
N THR A 77 11.79 36.28 14.97
CA THR A 77 11.77 36.62 13.52
C THR A 77 11.64 35.37 12.66
N SER A 78 10.96 35.53 11.51
CA SER A 78 10.81 34.53 10.46
C SER A 78 12.17 34.11 9.88
N ALA A 79 12.45 32.81 9.91
CA ALA A 79 13.48 32.21 9.07
C ALA A 79 12.94 30.88 8.52
N ALA A 80 13.04 30.76 7.20
CA ALA A 80 12.64 29.61 6.42
C ALA A 80 13.28 28.32 6.97
N LEU A 81 12.48 27.26 7.10
CA LEU A 81 12.98 25.92 7.36
C LEU A 81 13.62 25.36 6.08
N THR A 82 14.90 25.65 5.91
CA THR A 82 15.81 24.81 5.14
C THR A 82 16.86 24.31 6.11
N THR A 83 16.78 23.03 6.47
CA THR A 83 17.93 22.25 6.94
C THR A 83 17.57 20.77 6.85
N LYS A 84 18.09 20.10 5.82
CA LYS A 84 18.49 18.69 5.94
C LYS A 84 19.39 18.64 7.16
N ALA A 85 18.87 18.24 8.31
CA ALA A 85 19.72 17.76 9.38
C ALA A 85 20.33 16.46 8.83
N GLU A 86 21.60 16.53 8.41
CA GLU A 86 22.37 15.33 8.10
C GLU A 86 22.34 14.45 9.36
N LEU A 87 21.72 13.27 9.23
CA LEU A 87 21.73 12.26 10.28
C LEU A 87 23.18 11.87 10.52
N ASP A 88 23.57 11.71 11.78
CA ASP A 88 24.86 11.11 12.11
C ASP A 88 24.90 9.69 11.52
N PRO A 89 26.02 9.23 10.92
CA PRO A 89 26.17 7.85 10.43
C PRO A 89 25.70 6.76 11.41
N SER A 90 25.82 6.98 12.73
CA SER A 90 25.29 6.05 13.73
C SER A 90 23.76 6.00 13.76
N GLU A 91 23.09 7.14 13.58
CA GLU A 91 21.62 7.24 13.54
C GLU A 91 21.06 6.58 12.28
N GLU A 92 21.73 6.79 11.14
CA GLU A 92 21.36 6.15 9.88
C GLU A 92 21.49 4.62 9.96
N LYS A 93 22.60 4.12 10.52
CA LYS A 93 22.78 2.68 10.75
C LYS A 93 21.67 2.10 11.63
N HIS A 94 21.31 2.76 12.72
CA HIS A 94 20.23 2.33 13.59
C HIS A 94 18.86 2.33 12.86
N ILE A 95 18.59 3.34 12.03
CA ILE A 95 17.35 3.39 11.24
C ILE A 95 17.28 2.22 10.25
N LEU A 96 18.40 1.87 9.60
CA LEU A 96 18.48 0.73 8.70
C LEU A 96 18.21 -0.59 9.43
N GLU A 97 18.88 -0.82 10.57
CA GLU A 97 18.70 -2.04 11.37
C GLU A 97 17.25 -2.20 11.87
N GLU A 98 16.64 -1.12 12.38
CA GLU A 98 15.25 -1.17 12.84
C GLU A 98 14.24 -1.30 11.68
N THR A 99 14.59 -0.80 10.49
CA THR A 99 13.78 -0.99 9.28
C THR A 99 13.82 -2.45 8.84
N ASP A 100 15.01 -3.05 8.78
CA ASP A 100 15.17 -4.47 8.43
C ASP A 100 14.40 -5.38 9.40
N LYS A 101 14.50 -5.16 10.72
CA LYS A 101 13.71 -5.89 11.72
C LYS A 101 12.20 -5.78 11.47
N PHE A 102 11.71 -4.60 11.06
CA PHE A 102 10.30 -4.44 10.74
C PHE A 102 9.91 -5.16 9.45
N LEU A 103 10.75 -5.14 8.41
CA LEU A 103 10.50 -5.89 7.18
C LEU A 103 10.49 -7.40 7.44
N GLN A 104 11.36 -7.90 8.33
CA GLN A 104 11.31 -9.29 8.80
C GLN A 104 9.98 -9.60 9.51
N LEU A 105 9.49 -8.68 10.35
CA LEU A 105 8.20 -8.82 11.02
C LEU A 105 7.01 -8.78 10.04
N ASP A 106 7.10 -7.95 9.00
CA ASP A 106 6.11 -7.87 7.91
C ASP A 106 6.05 -9.18 7.14
N ARG A 107 7.21 -9.70 6.72
CA ARG A 107 7.31 -11.03 6.09
C ARG A 107 6.83 -12.15 7.02
N TRP A 108 7.21 -12.08 8.29
CA TRP A 108 6.80 -13.07 9.29
C TRP A 108 5.28 -13.19 9.36
N ARG A 109 4.56 -12.07 9.38
CA ARG A 109 3.10 -12.07 9.39
C ARG A 109 2.50 -12.76 8.16
N TYR A 110 2.96 -12.42 6.96
CA TYR A 110 2.32 -12.90 5.72
C TYR A 110 2.74 -14.33 5.33
N GLU A 111 3.98 -14.73 5.64
CA GLU A 111 4.57 -15.96 5.09
C GLU A 111 4.92 -17.01 6.14
N VAL A 112 5.34 -16.59 7.34
CA VAL A 112 5.92 -17.49 8.34
C VAL A 112 4.87 -17.92 9.36
N LEU A 113 4.20 -16.97 10.01
CA LEU A 113 3.21 -17.23 11.04
C LEU A 113 2.06 -18.14 10.56
N PRO A 114 1.48 -17.95 9.35
CA PRO A 114 0.44 -18.86 8.89
C PRO A 114 0.92 -20.32 8.76
N LYS A 115 2.20 -20.56 8.40
CA LYS A 115 2.79 -21.91 8.33
C LYS A 115 2.95 -22.50 9.73
N ILE A 116 3.47 -21.69 10.66
CA ILE A 116 3.64 -22.10 12.06
C ILE A 116 2.28 -22.49 12.68
N ILE A 117 1.22 -21.73 12.44
CA ILE A 117 -0.12 -22.06 12.95
C ILE A 117 -0.65 -23.36 12.33
N ALA A 118 -0.45 -23.55 11.03
CA ALA A 118 -0.86 -24.78 10.33
C ALA A 118 -0.09 -26.01 10.83
N GLU A 119 1.21 -25.89 11.08
CA GLU A 119 2.04 -26.96 11.67
C GLU A 119 1.56 -27.32 13.08
N ARG A 120 1.23 -26.32 13.92
CA ARG A 120 0.67 -26.57 15.26
C ARG A 120 -0.66 -27.30 15.20
N ALA A 121 -1.49 -27.02 14.19
CA ALA A 121 -2.77 -27.70 14.01
C ALA A 121 -2.62 -29.22 13.86
N ASN A 122 -1.52 -29.68 13.27
CA ASN A 122 -1.24 -31.10 13.06
C ASN A 122 -0.61 -31.79 14.29
N GLY A 123 -0.07 -31.03 15.25
CA GLY A 123 0.74 -31.56 16.35
C GLY A 123 0.17 -31.36 17.77
N SER A 124 -0.93 -30.62 17.91
CA SER A 124 -1.52 -30.25 19.22
C SER A 124 -2.95 -30.77 19.36
N ALA A 125 -3.32 -31.23 20.56
CA ALA A 125 -4.68 -31.67 20.88
C ALA A 125 -5.70 -30.52 20.81
N GLU A 126 -5.22 -29.28 20.98
CA GLU A 126 -5.99 -28.04 20.92
C GLU A 126 -6.21 -27.55 19.47
N GLY A 127 -5.60 -28.18 18.46
CA GLY A 127 -5.67 -27.77 17.07
C GLY A 127 -4.90 -26.48 16.78
N ALA A 128 -5.25 -25.79 15.69
CA ALA A 128 -4.63 -24.52 15.31
C ALA A 128 -4.84 -23.45 16.41
N HIS A 129 -3.78 -22.76 16.84
CA HIS A 129 -3.88 -21.70 17.85
C HIS A 129 -2.67 -20.77 17.83
N LEU A 130 -2.79 -19.62 18.51
CA LEU A 130 -1.67 -18.72 18.79
C LEU A 130 -1.05 -19.03 20.17
N VAL A 131 0.27 -18.87 20.26
CA VAL A 131 0.96 -18.70 21.54
C VAL A 131 1.03 -17.21 21.91
N LYS A 132 1.49 -16.91 23.13
CA LYS A 132 1.49 -15.54 23.66
C LYS A 132 2.38 -14.62 22.84
N GLU A 133 3.53 -15.12 22.42
CA GLU A 133 4.54 -14.42 21.64
C GLU A 133 3.97 -14.04 20.27
N ASP A 134 3.25 -14.94 19.60
CA ASP A 134 2.59 -14.62 18.32
C ASP A 134 1.64 -13.43 18.48
N LEU A 135 0.82 -13.40 19.54
CA LEU A 135 -0.14 -12.31 19.75
C LEU A 135 0.56 -10.96 20.03
N ILE A 136 1.72 -11.00 20.71
CA ILE A 136 2.54 -9.82 20.96
C ILE A 136 3.13 -9.31 19.64
N ASP A 137 3.69 -10.19 18.82
CA ASP A 137 4.33 -9.83 17.55
C ASP A 137 3.30 -9.36 16.51
N ILE A 138 2.10 -9.95 16.47
CA ILE A 138 0.96 -9.46 15.68
C ILE A 138 0.60 -8.02 16.09
N MET A 139 0.56 -7.72 17.38
CA MET A 139 0.27 -6.37 17.87
C MET A 139 1.42 -5.40 17.58
N GLU A 140 2.67 -5.85 17.69
CA GLU A 140 3.84 -5.05 17.32
C GLU A 140 3.80 -4.69 15.85
N TRP A 141 3.57 -5.67 14.98
CA TRP A 141 3.40 -5.46 13.54
C TRP A 141 2.29 -4.44 13.28
N LYS A 142 1.11 -4.63 13.87
CA LYS A 142 -0.05 -3.76 13.68
C LYS A 142 0.24 -2.30 14.06
N THR A 143 0.95 -2.09 15.16
CA THR A 143 1.26 -0.73 15.66
C THR A 143 2.40 -0.04 14.91
N LYS A 144 3.34 -0.81 14.34
CA LYS A 144 4.40 -0.28 13.46
C LYS A 144 3.87 0.01 12.05
N HIS A 145 3.07 -0.89 11.51
CA HIS A 145 2.50 -0.81 10.17
C HIS A 145 1.45 0.30 10.07
N GLY A 146 0.49 0.33 11.01
CA GLY A 146 -0.56 1.34 11.08
C GLY A 146 -0.24 2.55 11.96
N VAL A 147 -1.29 3.14 12.55
CA VAL A 147 -1.16 4.22 13.54
C VAL A 147 -0.87 3.63 14.93
N SER A 148 0.16 4.15 15.58
CA SER A 148 0.63 3.65 16.88
C SER A 148 -0.39 3.90 17.99
N ARG A 149 -0.78 2.83 18.71
CA ARG A 149 -1.67 2.89 19.88
C ARG A 149 -1.00 2.21 21.08
N PRO A 150 -0.09 2.90 21.80
CA PRO A 150 0.80 2.30 22.80
C PRO A 150 0.07 1.53 23.91
N MET A 151 -1.14 1.97 24.28
CA MET A 151 -1.95 1.33 25.33
C MET A 151 -2.36 -0.10 25.02
N LEU A 152 -2.52 -0.47 23.73
CA LEU A 152 -2.99 -1.80 23.34
C LEU A 152 -1.97 -2.90 23.65
N MET A 153 -0.67 -2.58 23.54
CA MET A 153 0.40 -3.54 23.79
C MET A 153 0.40 -4.01 25.26
N GLY A 154 0.18 -3.09 26.21
CA GLY A 154 0.07 -3.43 27.63
C GLY A 154 -1.11 -4.37 27.93
N MET A 155 -2.25 -4.14 27.27
CA MET A 155 -3.42 -5.00 27.39
C MET A 155 -3.16 -6.40 26.84
N VAL A 156 -2.57 -6.50 25.64
CA VAL A 156 -2.22 -7.77 25.01
C VAL A 156 -1.30 -8.61 25.91
N LYS A 157 -0.25 -7.99 26.46
CA LYS A 157 0.71 -8.66 27.36
C LYS A 157 0.09 -9.18 28.66
N SER A 158 -1.03 -8.59 29.09
CA SER A 158 -1.73 -8.99 30.32
C SER A 158 -2.63 -10.22 30.16
N ASN A 159 -2.87 -10.70 28.94
CA ASN A 159 -3.70 -11.89 28.73
C ASN A 159 -2.98 -13.17 29.23
N PRO A 160 -3.68 -14.06 29.96
CA PRO A 160 -3.14 -15.38 30.33
C PRO A 160 -2.92 -16.26 29.10
N VAL A 161 -1.85 -17.08 29.12
CA VAL A 161 -1.50 -18.00 28.01
C VAL A 161 -2.67 -18.94 27.69
N ALA A 162 -3.28 -19.54 28.71
CA ALA A 162 -4.41 -20.45 28.53
C ALA A 162 -5.62 -19.78 27.85
N THR A 163 -5.88 -18.49 28.14
CA THR A 163 -6.94 -17.72 27.50
C THR A 163 -6.62 -17.50 26.02
N ILE A 164 -5.38 -17.13 25.68
CA ILE A 164 -4.95 -16.93 24.28
C ILE A 164 -5.14 -18.22 23.48
N THR A 165 -4.60 -19.34 23.96
CA THR A 165 -4.70 -20.64 23.30
C THR A 165 -6.16 -21.06 23.09
N LYS A 166 -6.97 -21.03 24.17
CA LYS A 166 -8.39 -21.42 24.09
C LYS A 166 -9.19 -20.54 23.15
N SER A 167 -9.04 -19.22 23.27
CA SER A 167 -9.81 -18.25 22.46
C SER A 167 -9.45 -18.32 20.98
N THR A 168 -8.17 -18.47 20.66
CA THR A 168 -7.72 -18.55 19.25
C THR A 168 -8.09 -19.89 18.63
N SER A 169 -7.90 -21.01 19.34
CA SER A 169 -8.38 -22.33 18.88
C SER A 169 -9.90 -22.34 18.64
N THR A 170 -10.68 -21.83 19.60
CA THR A 170 -12.14 -21.70 19.44
C THR A 170 -12.52 -20.84 18.22
N ALA A 171 -11.82 -19.73 18.03
CA ALA A 171 -12.09 -18.82 16.91
C ALA A 171 -11.78 -19.47 15.55
N PHE A 172 -10.67 -20.19 15.45
CA PHE A 172 -10.25 -20.85 14.22
C PHE A 172 -11.17 -22.01 13.86
N ALA A 173 -11.60 -22.81 14.85
CA ALA A 173 -12.58 -23.88 14.65
C ALA A 173 -13.98 -23.37 14.27
N ALA A 174 -14.32 -22.12 14.59
CA ALA A 174 -15.61 -21.51 14.31
C ALA A 174 -15.68 -20.77 12.95
N LEU A 175 -14.63 -20.86 12.11
CA LEU A 175 -14.63 -20.25 10.79
C LEU A 175 -15.74 -20.87 9.91
N PRO A 176 -16.51 -20.04 9.18
CA PRO A 176 -17.61 -20.54 8.37
C PRO A 176 -17.12 -21.25 7.11
N ASP A 177 -17.84 -22.30 6.72
CA ASP A 177 -17.61 -23.04 5.46
C ASP A 177 -18.44 -22.50 4.27
N ALA A 178 -19.35 -21.55 4.52
CA ALA A 178 -20.22 -20.98 3.50
C ALA A 178 -19.45 -20.11 2.50
N ASP A 179 -19.82 -20.20 1.22
CA ASP A 179 -19.25 -19.34 0.17
C ASP A 179 -19.81 -17.91 0.32
N PRO A 180 -18.96 -16.90 0.54
CA PRO A 180 -19.41 -15.53 0.74
C PRO A 180 -20.04 -14.88 -0.49
N LEU A 181 -19.93 -15.46 -1.69
CA LEU A 181 -20.64 -15.00 -2.88
C LEU A 181 -22.05 -15.59 -3.00
N VAL A 182 -22.29 -16.74 -2.35
CA VAL A 182 -23.58 -17.46 -2.42
C VAL A 182 -24.43 -17.17 -1.18
N ALA A 183 -23.81 -17.19 0.01
CA ALA A 183 -24.47 -16.96 1.29
C ALA A 183 -23.69 -15.94 2.13
N PRO A 184 -23.72 -14.63 1.77
CA PRO A 184 -22.89 -13.60 2.42
C PRO A 184 -23.13 -13.46 3.93
N ASN A 185 -24.37 -13.70 4.38
CA ASN A 185 -24.72 -13.61 5.81
C ASN A 185 -24.14 -14.77 6.62
N ASP A 186 -24.17 -15.99 6.08
CA ASP A 186 -23.68 -17.20 6.75
C ASP A 186 -22.14 -17.29 6.69
N ALA A 187 -21.54 -16.72 5.64
CA ALA A 187 -20.09 -16.67 5.47
C ALA A 187 -19.39 -15.61 6.34
N PHE A 188 -20.14 -14.69 6.97
CA PHE A 188 -19.54 -13.69 7.85
C PHE A 188 -19.06 -14.35 9.17
N PRO A 189 -17.77 -14.24 9.55
CA PRO A 189 -17.17 -15.04 10.62
C PRO A 189 -17.47 -14.49 12.03
N LYS A 190 -18.76 -14.24 12.34
CA LYS A 190 -19.17 -13.60 13.61
C LYS A 190 -18.72 -14.40 14.82
N ALA A 191 -18.93 -15.72 14.82
CA ALA A 191 -18.56 -16.57 15.94
C ALA A 191 -17.05 -16.55 16.21
N SER A 192 -16.23 -16.62 15.15
CA SER A 192 -14.77 -16.48 15.25
C SER A 192 -14.35 -15.13 15.83
N LEU A 193 -14.98 -14.04 15.41
CA LEU A 193 -14.69 -12.70 15.92
C LEU A 193 -15.09 -12.55 17.39
N ASP A 194 -16.26 -13.04 17.79
CA ASP A 194 -16.72 -12.98 19.18
C ASP A 194 -15.78 -13.78 20.11
N ALA A 195 -15.33 -14.95 19.67
CA ALA A 195 -14.38 -15.80 20.40
C ALA A 195 -13.02 -15.12 20.65
N LEU A 196 -12.62 -14.14 19.81
CA LEU A 196 -11.42 -13.34 20.00
C LEU A 196 -11.69 -12.07 20.81
N THR A 197 -12.79 -11.37 20.53
CA THR A 197 -13.06 -10.03 21.07
C THR A 197 -13.62 -10.02 22.49
N ALA A 198 -14.39 -11.03 22.88
CA ALA A 198 -14.95 -11.10 24.23
C ALA A 198 -13.90 -11.43 25.32
N PRO A 199 -13.00 -12.42 25.14
CA PRO A 199 -12.08 -12.85 26.20
C PRO A 199 -10.72 -12.14 26.18
N LEU A 200 -10.24 -11.61 25.04
CA LEU A 200 -8.87 -11.08 24.93
C LEU A 200 -8.83 -9.55 25.08
N ARG A 201 -8.11 -9.08 26.10
CA ARG A 201 -7.90 -7.65 26.32
C ARG A 201 -7.00 -7.07 25.22
N GLY A 202 -7.38 -5.90 24.71
CA GLY A 202 -6.66 -5.24 23.61
C GLY A 202 -6.97 -5.81 22.22
N VAL A 203 -7.87 -6.80 22.13
CA VAL A 203 -8.31 -7.40 20.86
C VAL A 203 -9.74 -6.94 20.56
N GLY A 204 -9.86 -5.91 19.72
CA GLY A 204 -11.15 -5.48 19.15
C GLY A 204 -11.38 -6.07 17.75
N PRO A 205 -12.47 -5.67 17.07
CA PRO A 205 -12.81 -6.08 15.69
C PRO A 205 -11.62 -6.04 14.71
N ALA A 206 -10.83 -4.97 14.79
CA ALA A 206 -9.67 -4.80 13.93
C ALA A 206 -8.53 -5.78 14.25
N THR A 207 -8.31 -6.15 15.51
CA THR A 207 -7.24 -7.11 15.85
C THR A 207 -7.72 -8.54 15.65
N ALA A 208 -9.01 -8.82 15.92
CA ALA A 208 -9.60 -10.11 15.65
C ALA A 208 -9.57 -10.46 14.15
N SER A 209 -9.99 -9.54 13.27
CA SER A 209 -9.92 -9.74 11.82
C SER A 209 -8.49 -9.88 11.30
N LEU A 210 -7.50 -9.22 11.91
CA LEU A 210 -6.07 -9.45 11.60
C LEU A 210 -5.62 -10.88 11.94
N ILE A 211 -6.02 -11.38 13.10
CA ILE A 211 -5.69 -12.75 13.53
C ILE A 211 -6.35 -13.77 12.58
N LEU A 212 -7.61 -13.54 12.20
CA LEU A 212 -8.33 -14.41 11.27
C LEU A 212 -7.78 -14.34 9.82
N SER A 213 -7.31 -13.18 9.37
CA SER A 213 -6.71 -13.07 8.04
C SER A 213 -5.42 -13.87 7.92
N ILE A 214 -4.63 -13.95 9.00
CA ILE A 214 -3.38 -14.74 9.07
C ILE A 214 -3.67 -16.24 8.97
N VAL A 215 -4.64 -16.78 9.71
CA VAL A 215 -4.90 -18.24 9.71
C VAL A 215 -5.56 -18.71 8.42
N THR A 216 -6.20 -17.82 7.68
CA THR A 216 -6.93 -18.17 6.44
C THR A 216 -6.11 -18.00 5.17
N VAL A 217 -4.85 -17.55 5.25
CA VAL A 217 -3.97 -17.30 4.09
C VAL A 217 -3.78 -18.54 3.21
N PHE A 218 -3.49 -19.70 3.80
CA PHE A 218 -3.25 -20.96 3.09
C PHE A 218 -4.49 -21.84 2.94
N GLY A 219 -5.67 -21.33 3.34
CA GLY A 219 -6.93 -22.04 3.20
C GLY A 219 -7.53 -21.90 1.79
N ASP A 220 -8.75 -22.43 1.64
CA ASP A 220 -9.58 -22.12 0.47
C ASP A 220 -9.70 -20.60 0.30
N ALA A 221 -9.41 -20.10 -0.90
CA ALA A 221 -9.47 -18.68 -1.24
C ALA A 221 -10.84 -18.07 -0.86
N LYS A 222 -11.93 -18.85 -0.95
CA LYS A 222 -13.28 -18.41 -0.56
C LYS A 222 -13.43 -18.16 0.94
N LYS A 223 -12.63 -18.83 1.76
CA LYS A 223 -12.64 -18.74 3.24
C LYS A 223 -11.67 -17.71 3.80
N GLN A 224 -10.91 -17.01 2.94
CA GLN A 224 -10.05 -15.92 3.39
C GLN A 224 -10.84 -14.83 4.09
N VAL A 225 -10.32 -14.34 5.21
CA VAL A 225 -10.92 -13.26 5.99
C VAL A 225 -10.18 -11.95 5.72
N PRO A 226 -10.84 -10.86 5.28
CA PRO A 226 -10.20 -9.57 5.11
C PRO A 226 -9.84 -8.95 6.46
N PHE A 227 -8.65 -8.36 6.54
CA PHE A 227 -8.22 -7.58 7.70
C PHE A 227 -8.91 -6.21 7.69
N TYR A 228 -9.53 -5.84 8.80
CA TYR A 228 -9.98 -4.47 9.05
C TYR A 228 -8.80 -3.55 9.36
N SER A 229 -8.04 -3.21 8.33
CA SER A 229 -7.02 -2.15 8.40
C SER A 229 -7.65 -0.77 8.16
N ASP A 230 -7.01 0.27 8.69
CA ASP A 230 -7.39 1.65 8.39
C ASP A 230 -7.30 1.92 6.88
N ASP A 231 -6.30 1.36 6.21
CA ASP A 231 -6.04 1.61 4.78
C ASP A 231 -7.18 1.08 3.91
N VAL A 232 -7.60 -0.16 4.18
CA VAL A 232 -8.70 -0.81 3.45
C VAL A 232 -10.02 -0.11 3.74
N TYR A 233 -10.31 0.24 5.00
CA TYR A 233 -11.57 0.93 5.34
C TYR A 233 -11.65 2.33 4.73
N LEU A 234 -10.54 3.07 4.77
CA LEU A 234 -10.45 4.40 4.16
C LEU A 234 -10.73 4.33 2.65
N TRP A 235 -10.14 3.34 1.97
CA TRP A 235 -10.32 3.16 0.55
C TRP A 235 -11.70 2.63 0.16
N LEU A 236 -12.14 1.53 0.77
CA LEU A 236 -13.30 0.74 0.33
C LEU A 236 -14.62 1.11 0.97
N CYS A 237 -14.62 1.77 2.14
CA CYS A 237 -15.86 2.12 2.84
C CYS A 237 -16.05 3.63 2.89
N LEU A 238 -14.97 4.39 3.03
CA LEU A 238 -15.01 5.85 3.11
C LEU A 238 -14.78 6.53 1.75
N MET A 239 -14.48 5.76 0.69
CA MET A 239 -14.22 6.25 -0.68
C MET A 239 -13.18 7.38 -0.71
N ASP A 240 -12.15 7.27 0.13
CA ASP A 240 -11.15 8.30 0.33
C ASP A 240 -9.80 7.77 -0.18
N PHE A 241 -9.46 8.19 -1.39
CA PHE A 241 -8.25 7.79 -2.09
C PHE A 241 -7.72 8.98 -2.91
N PRO A 242 -6.43 8.99 -3.28
CA PRO A 242 -5.84 10.06 -4.08
C PRO A 242 -6.53 10.21 -5.45
N GLU A 243 -6.76 11.44 -5.92
CA GLU A 243 -7.33 11.69 -7.26
C GLU A 243 -6.26 12.00 -8.33
N GLY A 244 -4.96 11.78 -8.03
CA GLY A 244 -3.87 12.05 -8.97
C GLY A 244 -2.51 12.23 -8.27
N PRO A 245 -1.46 12.58 -9.04
CA PRO A 245 -0.10 12.73 -8.51
C PRO A 245 0.10 14.00 -7.68
N ASP A 246 -0.69 15.06 -7.88
CA ASP A 246 -0.47 16.33 -7.19
C ASP A 246 -1.07 16.32 -5.78
N VAL A 247 -0.19 16.17 -4.77
CA VAL A 247 -0.54 16.20 -3.35
C VAL A 247 -1.14 17.55 -2.93
N LYS A 248 -0.80 18.66 -3.62
CA LYS A 248 -1.32 20.01 -3.30
C LYS A 248 -2.76 20.19 -3.77
N GLU A 249 -3.18 19.41 -4.76
CA GLU A 249 -4.55 19.42 -5.27
C GLU A 249 -5.46 18.43 -4.52
N GLN A 250 -4.89 17.54 -3.70
CA GLN A 250 -5.66 16.61 -2.89
C GLN A 250 -6.38 17.35 -1.76
N LYS A 251 -7.71 17.19 -1.73
CA LYS A 251 -8.54 17.72 -0.67
C LYS A 251 -8.18 17.04 0.66
N PRO A 252 -8.12 17.78 1.78
CA PRO A 252 -7.92 17.17 3.08
C PRO A 252 -9.08 16.22 3.37
N SER A 253 -8.74 14.98 3.72
CA SER A 253 -9.73 13.97 4.10
C SER A 253 -10.49 14.41 5.33
N LYS A 254 -11.82 14.41 5.25
CA LYS A 254 -12.72 14.60 6.38
C LYS A 254 -12.76 13.42 7.35
N HIS A 255 -12.13 12.30 6.97
CA HIS A 255 -12.14 11.05 7.73
C HIS A 255 -10.86 10.78 8.51
N LYS A 256 -9.83 11.64 8.35
CA LYS A 256 -8.54 11.55 9.02
C LYS A 256 -8.36 12.69 10.01
N LYS A 257 -7.88 12.38 11.21
CA LYS A 257 -7.36 13.37 12.15
C LYS A 257 -5.98 13.86 11.69
N PRO A 258 -5.47 14.99 12.23
CA PRO A 258 -4.12 15.48 11.89
C PRO A 258 -2.98 14.51 12.20
N ASN A 259 -3.16 13.60 13.16
CA ASN A 259 -2.19 12.55 13.50
C ASN A 259 -2.28 11.32 12.60
N GLY A 260 -3.15 11.33 11.57
CA GLY A 260 -3.36 10.23 10.63
C GLY A 260 -4.35 9.17 11.11
N GLU A 261 -4.86 9.23 12.34
CA GLU A 261 -5.91 8.32 12.81
C GLU A 261 -7.21 8.53 12.06
N LEU A 262 -7.93 7.44 11.76
CA LEU A 262 -9.27 7.53 11.21
C LEU A 262 -10.29 7.97 12.27
N ILE A 263 -11.31 8.69 11.81
CA ILE A 263 -12.49 9.06 12.59
C ILE A 263 -13.54 7.95 12.42
N VAL A 264 -13.25 6.78 13.01
CA VAL A 264 -14.10 5.57 12.97
C VAL A 264 -14.21 4.93 14.35
N LYS A 265 -15.21 4.07 14.56
CA LYS A 265 -15.53 3.49 15.87
C LYS A 265 -14.81 2.16 16.12
N TYR A 266 -14.31 1.50 15.08
CA TYR A 266 -13.74 0.15 15.10
C TYR A 266 -14.72 -0.89 15.65
N ASN A 267 -15.99 -0.84 15.21
CA ASN A 267 -17.04 -1.76 15.68
C ASN A 267 -17.37 -2.87 14.65
N MET A 268 -18.23 -3.81 15.04
CA MET A 268 -18.64 -4.94 14.19
C MET A 268 -19.45 -4.53 12.94
N ASN A 269 -20.20 -3.42 13.00
CA ASN A 269 -20.97 -2.94 11.85
C ASN A 269 -20.04 -2.40 10.78
N GLU A 270 -19.07 -1.56 11.17
CA GLU A 270 -18.04 -1.07 10.24
C GLU A 270 -17.20 -2.22 9.68
N TYR A 271 -16.92 -3.26 10.48
CA TYR A 271 -16.24 -4.44 9.95
C TYR A 271 -17.11 -5.20 8.93
N ARG A 272 -18.41 -5.31 9.16
CA ARG A 272 -19.33 -5.93 8.20
C ARG A 272 -19.38 -5.15 6.88
N GLU A 273 -19.35 -3.82 6.93
CA GLU A 273 -19.23 -2.98 5.74
C GLU A 273 -17.94 -3.28 4.98
N LEU A 274 -16.80 -3.34 5.68
CA LEU A 274 -15.51 -3.69 5.06
C LEU A 274 -15.50 -5.09 4.47
N TRP A 275 -16.10 -6.06 5.16
CA TRP A 275 -16.24 -7.42 4.69
C TRP A 275 -16.95 -7.45 3.33
N SER A 276 -18.13 -6.83 3.25
CA SER A 276 -18.90 -6.77 2.01
C SER A 276 -18.14 -6.05 0.88
N ALA A 277 -17.59 -4.87 1.16
CA ALA A 277 -16.86 -4.10 0.16
C ALA A 277 -15.60 -4.82 -0.36
N SER A 278 -14.89 -5.52 0.53
CA SER A 278 -13.73 -6.33 0.14
C SER A 278 -14.13 -7.50 -0.75
N GLN A 279 -15.22 -8.19 -0.40
CA GLN A 279 -15.78 -9.29 -1.18
C GLN A 279 -16.19 -8.84 -2.59
N GLU A 280 -16.89 -7.71 -2.69
CA GLU A 280 -17.32 -7.12 -3.97
C GLU A 280 -16.13 -6.76 -4.86
N LEU A 281 -15.11 -6.09 -4.30
CA LEU A 281 -13.91 -5.73 -5.05
C LEU A 281 -13.17 -6.98 -5.57
N ARG A 282 -12.97 -7.97 -4.70
CA ARG A 282 -12.29 -9.22 -5.04
C ARG A 282 -13.02 -9.96 -6.15
N ALA A 283 -14.34 -10.11 -6.03
CA ALA A 283 -15.16 -10.75 -7.05
C ALA A 283 -15.07 -10.03 -8.39
N ARG A 284 -15.17 -8.70 -8.39
CA ARG A 284 -15.07 -7.88 -9.62
C ARG A 284 -13.72 -8.04 -10.31
N LEU A 285 -12.62 -7.93 -9.56
CA LEU A 285 -11.27 -8.03 -10.12
C LEU A 285 -10.98 -9.44 -10.67
N ASN A 286 -11.44 -10.48 -9.98
CA ASN A 286 -11.24 -11.87 -10.42
C ASN A 286 -12.15 -12.25 -11.60
N ASN A 287 -13.38 -11.75 -11.66
CA ASN A 287 -14.26 -11.97 -12.82
C ASN A 287 -13.76 -11.24 -14.07
N GLY A 288 -13.10 -10.10 -13.90
CA GLY A 288 -12.51 -9.33 -15.00
C GLY A 288 -11.25 -9.94 -15.62
N ALA A 289 -10.63 -10.95 -14.97
CA ALA A 289 -9.38 -11.56 -15.42
C ALA A 289 -9.56 -12.52 -16.61
N GLY A 290 -10.80 -12.94 -16.92
CA GLY A 290 -11.08 -13.96 -17.93
C GLY A 290 -10.58 -15.36 -17.52
N GLU A 291 -11.24 -16.42 -17.97
CA GLU A 291 -10.93 -17.82 -17.58
C GLU A 291 -9.52 -18.31 -17.99
N LYS A 292 -8.71 -17.48 -18.67
CA LYS A 292 -7.39 -17.82 -19.22
C LYS A 292 -6.24 -16.94 -18.71
N SER A 293 -6.45 -16.15 -17.65
CA SER A 293 -5.37 -15.43 -16.99
C SER A 293 -4.41 -16.42 -16.32
N GLU A 294 -3.13 -16.46 -16.73
CA GLU A 294 -2.07 -17.21 -16.04
C GLU A 294 -1.75 -16.64 -14.66
N ASP A 295 -2.18 -15.40 -14.39
CA ASP A 295 -1.91 -14.72 -13.14
C ASP A 295 -2.80 -15.21 -11.99
N GLU A 296 -2.22 -15.26 -10.78
CA GLU A 296 -2.94 -15.64 -9.57
C GLU A 296 -4.18 -14.76 -9.29
N PRO A 297 -5.25 -15.35 -8.73
CA PRO A 297 -6.44 -14.60 -8.33
C PRO A 297 -6.11 -13.61 -7.21
N VAL A 298 -6.75 -12.45 -7.25
CA VAL A 298 -6.61 -11.42 -6.22
C VAL A 298 -7.08 -11.96 -4.87
N SER A 299 -6.18 -11.91 -3.89
CA SER A 299 -6.42 -12.28 -2.49
C SER A 299 -6.80 -11.06 -1.63
N PHE A 300 -7.22 -11.30 -0.39
CA PHE A 300 -7.41 -10.19 0.56
C PHE A 300 -6.11 -9.54 1.04
N ILE A 301 -5.00 -10.28 1.03
CA ILE A 301 -3.68 -9.70 1.29
C ILE A 301 -3.32 -8.71 0.19
N ASP A 302 -3.64 -9.01 -1.07
CA ASP A 302 -3.40 -8.09 -2.17
C ASP A 302 -4.22 -6.81 -1.99
N ILE A 303 -5.51 -6.93 -1.66
CA ILE A 303 -6.37 -5.76 -1.41
C ILE A 303 -5.79 -4.90 -0.28
N GLU A 304 -5.32 -5.53 0.79
CA GLU A 304 -4.67 -4.85 1.91
C GLU A 304 -3.40 -4.10 1.48
N ARG A 305 -2.51 -4.76 0.73
CA ARG A 305 -1.25 -4.18 0.24
C ARG A 305 -1.50 -3.02 -0.74
N ALA A 306 -2.44 -3.18 -1.66
CA ALA A 306 -2.84 -2.12 -2.58
C ALA A 306 -3.41 -0.92 -1.84
N ALA A 307 -4.26 -1.15 -0.83
CA ALA A 307 -4.82 -0.08 0.02
C ALA A 307 -3.70 0.68 0.76
N TYR A 308 -2.72 -0.06 1.29
CA TYR A 308 -1.56 0.54 1.97
C TYR A 308 -0.76 1.46 1.04
N VAL A 309 -0.49 0.99 -0.19
CA VAL A 309 0.19 1.79 -1.22
C VAL A 309 -0.62 3.02 -1.57
N LEU A 310 -1.93 2.89 -1.77
CA LEU A 310 -2.81 4.04 -2.05
C LEU A 310 -2.77 5.09 -0.94
N ARG A 311 -2.82 4.68 0.33
CA ARG A 311 -2.73 5.63 1.45
C ARG A 311 -1.40 6.38 1.48
N HIS A 312 -0.33 5.76 0.99
CA HIS A 312 1.03 6.29 1.00
C HIS A 312 1.54 6.59 -0.41
N ILE A 313 0.64 6.91 -1.35
CA ILE A 313 0.98 6.97 -2.77
C ILE A 313 2.11 7.97 -3.05
N ALA A 314 2.14 9.08 -2.29
CA ALA A 314 3.12 10.15 -2.41
C ALA A 314 4.57 9.71 -2.16
N VAL A 315 4.79 8.58 -1.46
CA VAL A 315 6.12 8.03 -1.17
C VAL A 315 6.37 6.66 -1.81
N SER A 316 5.38 6.13 -2.55
CA SER A 316 5.36 4.78 -3.11
C SER A 316 6.10 4.62 -4.44
N ASP A 317 6.54 5.71 -5.07
CA ASP A 317 7.02 5.78 -6.46
C ASP A 317 6.01 5.37 -7.54
N TYR A 318 4.74 5.17 -7.19
CA TYR A 318 3.72 4.71 -8.14
C TYR A 318 3.60 5.57 -9.40
N PHE A 319 3.81 6.88 -9.28
CA PHE A 319 3.80 7.80 -10.42
C PHE A 319 5.18 7.96 -11.07
N ALA A 320 6.27 7.76 -10.32
CA ALA A 320 7.63 7.83 -10.86
C ALA A 320 7.91 6.68 -11.84
N SER A 321 7.27 5.53 -11.66
CA SER A 321 7.34 4.40 -12.60
C SER A 321 6.50 4.59 -13.88
N GLN A 322 5.72 5.66 -13.98
CA GLN A 322 4.86 5.96 -15.14
C GLN A 322 5.40 7.07 -16.05
N GLU A 323 6.43 7.79 -15.61
CA GLU A 323 7.19 8.69 -16.48
C GLU A 323 8.01 7.82 -17.44
N PRO A 324 7.83 7.90 -18.77
CA PRO A 324 8.75 7.25 -19.68
C PRO A 324 10.13 7.86 -19.45
N GLU A 325 11.16 7.02 -19.27
CA GLU A 325 12.57 7.41 -19.28
C GLU A 325 12.79 8.40 -20.43
N ALA A 326 12.81 9.70 -20.11
CA ALA A 326 13.24 10.72 -21.03
C ALA A 326 14.72 10.45 -21.25
N GLY A 327 15.01 9.78 -22.37
CA GLY A 327 16.34 9.32 -22.72
C GLY A 327 17.37 10.40 -22.43
N LEU A 328 18.30 10.08 -21.54
CA LEU A 328 19.55 10.79 -21.36
C LEU A 328 20.36 10.68 -22.66
N ASN A 329 19.98 11.46 -23.67
CA ASN A 329 20.87 11.83 -24.75
C ASN A 329 21.92 12.76 -24.15
N VAL A 330 22.98 12.16 -23.62
CA VAL A 330 24.23 12.85 -23.34
C VAL A 330 24.80 13.26 -24.70
N VAL A 331 24.42 14.47 -25.14
CA VAL A 331 25.13 15.18 -26.21
C VAL A 331 26.53 15.44 -25.65
N ARG A 332 27.50 14.66 -26.13
CA ARG A 332 28.92 15.01 -26.00
C ARG A 332 29.19 16.16 -26.96
N ASP A 333 29.14 17.38 -26.43
CA ASP A 333 29.82 18.51 -27.03
C ASP A 333 31.32 18.23 -27.01
N VAL A 334 31.91 18.06 -28.19
CA VAL A 334 33.32 18.34 -28.42
C VAL A 334 33.36 19.30 -29.59
N GLU A 335 33.59 20.57 -29.26
CA GLU A 335 34.00 21.60 -30.19
C GLU A 335 35.26 21.15 -30.95
N SER A 336 35.27 21.39 -32.26
CA SER A 336 36.43 22.04 -32.85
C SER A 336 36.01 22.79 -34.12
N ALA A 337 35.93 24.11 -33.99
CA ALA A 337 36.04 25.02 -35.10
C ALA A 337 37.40 24.81 -35.82
N ASN A 338 37.44 24.81 -37.15
CA ASN A 338 37.72 26.03 -37.92
C ASN A 338 37.97 25.72 -39.42
N ASN A 339 37.69 26.76 -40.23
CA ASN A 339 38.17 27.06 -41.58
C ASN A 339 37.45 26.53 -42.86
N GLN A 340 36.61 27.44 -43.36
CA GLN A 340 36.71 28.15 -44.66
C GLN A 340 36.79 27.36 -45.99
N LEU A 341 35.67 27.48 -46.73
CA LEU A 341 35.54 28.07 -48.08
C LEU A 341 36.36 27.48 -49.27
N ARG A 342 35.69 26.73 -50.18
CA ARG A 342 35.37 27.10 -51.58
C ARG A 342 34.97 25.88 -52.45
N LYS A 343 33.90 26.09 -53.24
CA LYS A 343 33.55 25.55 -54.57
C LYS A 343 34.62 24.69 -55.28
N GLU A 344 34.25 23.54 -55.87
CA GLU A 344 33.81 23.42 -57.28
C GLU A 344 33.51 21.95 -57.71
N THR A 345 32.84 21.87 -58.85
CA THR A 345 32.25 20.74 -59.59
C THR A 345 33.25 19.86 -60.36
N GLU A 346 32.84 18.60 -60.56
CA GLU A 346 33.11 17.65 -61.67
C GLU A 346 34.50 17.02 -61.96
N LYS A 347 34.40 15.69 -62.16
CA LYS A 347 35.10 14.79 -63.11
C LYS A 347 36.57 14.34 -62.89
N ASP A 348 36.64 13.06 -62.53
CA ASP A 348 37.18 11.93 -63.30
C ASP A 348 38.69 11.73 -63.54
N SER A 349 39.05 10.44 -63.44
CA SER A 349 40.24 9.73 -63.92
C SER A 349 41.63 10.00 -63.30
N SER A 350 42.06 8.97 -62.56
CA SER A 350 43.38 8.31 -62.60
C SER A 350 44.58 9.05 -63.23
N GLU A 351 45.65 9.23 -62.45
CA GLU A 351 46.95 8.56 -62.71
C GLU A 351 47.98 8.80 -61.58
N LEU A 352 48.56 7.67 -61.15
CA LEU A 352 49.97 7.43 -60.83
C LEU A 352 50.83 8.57 -60.26
N GLY A 353 51.34 8.32 -59.04
CA GLY A 353 52.79 8.16 -58.92
C GLY A 353 53.58 9.14 -58.04
N THR A 354 54.04 8.58 -56.92
CA THR A 354 55.42 8.68 -56.37
C THR A 354 55.88 9.91 -55.55
N ARG A 355 56.26 9.61 -54.28
CA ARG A 355 57.48 10.03 -53.53
C ARG A 355 57.74 11.56 -53.40
N ARG A 356 58.07 12.16 -52.24
CA ARG A 356 59.12 11.81 -51.27
C ARG A 356 59.18 12.81 -50.09
N SER A 357 59.43 12.27 -48.90
CA SER A 357 60.01 12.78 -47.63
C SER A 357 60.90 14.06 -47.61
N LYS A 358 60.77 14.86 -46.53
CA LYS A 358 61.81 15.24 -45.51
C LYS A 358 61.29 16.42 -44.65
N ARG A 359 60.94 16.29 -43.36
CA ARG A 359 61.74 16.22 -42.12
C ARG A 359 62.96 17.16 -42.08
N THR A 360 62.88 18.20 -41.24
CA THR A 360 64.02 18.79 -40.53
C THR A 360 63.55 19.37 -39.18
N LYS A 361 64.17 18.88 -38.11
CA LYS A 361 64.09 19.34 -36.72
C LYS A 361 65.55 19.60 -36.29
N LYS A 362 65.81 20.72 -35.61
CA LYS A 362 66.82 20.95 -34.56
C LYS A 362 66.78 22.44 -34.21
N GLU A 363 66.37 22.86 -33.01
CA GLU A 363 67.12 22.84 -31.74
C GLU A 363 68.51 23.48 -31.84
N ALA A 364 68.60 24.72 -31.36
CA ALA A 364 69.48 25.14 -30.28
C ALA A 364 68.73 26.17 -29.43
#